data_AF-A0A2V9LZ30-F1
#
_entry.id   AF-A0A2V9LZ30-F1
#
_cell.length_a   1.000
_cell.length_b   1.000
_cell.length_c   1.000
_cell.angle_alpha   90.00
_cell.angle_beta   90.00
_cell.angle_gamma   90.00
#
_symmetry.space_group_name_H-M   'P 1'
#
loop_
_entity.id
_entity.type
_entity.pdbx_description
1 polymer ?
#
loop_
_entity_poly.entity_id
_entity_poly.type
_entity_poly.pdbx_seq_one_letter_code
_entity_poly.pdbx_strand_id
1 'polypeptide(L)'
;MASAVPGSKEVFDVIVVGSGATGGWAAKELTEAGLRVALVEAGRNLVPEKDFTEHVLPYQVKYRGHSPEIIRTRPIQSRCYACMEYNYEWFVNDHENPYTTPPDKPFNWFRLRILGGRSLVWGRQSYRLSDLDFKAASRDGYGDDWPISYAELAPWYDKVEQFVGISGAAEGMPQLPDSKFLPPMPMTCGEIMLRKAVKEKFGRVVTIGRAAHLTAPLNGRAPCHYCGPCERGCISQSYFNSPSTTIAAAQATGRLTLITDAVVSHVTTDLSTGRATGVRYVHRVTRDNRELRGKIVILCAQSLESTRILFNSATRQSPSGLANSSGVLGHYLMDHVTGFGASGIMPMLETRPWAG
;
A
#
# COMPACT_ATOMS: atom_id res chain seq x y z
N MET A 1 -16.24 15.03 12.11
CA MET A 1 -15.22 15.20 11.06
C MET A 1 -15.52 16.50 10.34
N ALA A 2 -14.60 17.46 10.33
CA ALA A 2 -14.83 18.73 9.66
C ALA A 2 -14.84 18.50 8.15
N SER A 3 -16.04 18.58 7.56
CA SER A 3 -16.22 18.72 6.11
C SER A 3 -15.45 19.97 5.67
N ALA A 4 -14.46 19.81 4.80
CA ALA A 4 -13.76 20.94 4.20
C ALA A 4 -14.79 21.79 3.43
N VAL A 5 -14.96 23.05 3.87
CA VAL A 5 -15.92 23.99 3.29
C VAL A 5 -15.53 24.29 1.83
N PRO A 6 -16.44 24.09 0.85
CA PRO A 6 -16.20 24.49 -0.53
C PRO A 6 -15.90 26.00 -0.61
N GLY A 7 -14.74 26.38 -1.15
CA GLY A 7 -14.35 27.77 -1.32
C GLY A 7 -13.42 28.35 -0.24
N SER A 8 -12.89 27.54 0.68
CA SER A 8 -11.93 28.04 1.67
C SER A 8 -10.67 28.59 0.97
N LYS A 9 -10.29 29.83 1.30
CA LYS A 9 -9.00 30.44 0.90
C LYS A 9 -7.81 29.84 1.65
N GLU A 10 -8.00 28.72 2.35
CA GLU A 10 -7.00 28.12 3.21
C GLU A 10 -5.86 27.54 2.37
N VAL A 11 -4.63 27.94 2.72
CA VAL A 11 -3.41 27.44 2.08
C VAL A 11 -2.74 26.46 3.04
N PHE A 12 -2.74 25.18 2.67
CA PHE A 12 -2.04 24.14 3.45
C PHE A 12 -0.53 24.32 3.35
N ASP A 13 0.20 23.85 4.36
CA ASP A 13 1.66 23.78 4.24
C ASP A 13 2.03 22.68 3.23
N VAL A 14 1.35 21.53 3.33
CA VAL A 14 1.56 20.40 2.42
C VAL A 14 0.23 19.78 2.00
N ILE A 15 0.11 19.45 0.72
CA ILE A 15 -0.94 18.58 0.18
C ILE A 15 -0.32 17.22 -0.13
N VAL A 16 -0.84 16.16 0.47
CA VAL A 16 -0.47 14.77 0.19
C VAL A 16 -1.59 14.12 -0.60
N VAL A 17 -1.30 13.66 -1.82
CA VAL A 17 -2.29 13.05 -2.74
C VAL A 17 -2.19 11.53 -2.64
N GLY A 18 -3.25 10.88 -2.16
CA GLY A 18 -3.36 9.44 -1.94
C GLY A 18 -3.15 9.06 -0.48
N SER A 19 -4.07 8.28 0.08
CA SER A 19 -4.06 7.88 1.50
C SER A 19 -3.48 6.49 1.77
N GLY A 20 -2.81 5.90 0.79
CA GLY A 20 -2.11 4.62 0.90
C GLY A 20 -0.98 4.63 1.93
N ALA A 21 -0.20 3.55 1.99
CA ALA A 21 0.89 3.40 2.96
C ALA A 21 1.84 4.62 3.01
N THR A 22 2.31 5.08 1.85
CA THR A 22 3.23 6.23 1.75
C THR A 22 2.56 7.55 2.09
N GLY A 23 1.29 7.75 1.71
CA GLY A 23 0.54 8.96 2.02
C GLY A 23 0.23 9.12 3.50
N GLY A 24 -0.12 8.02 4.17
CA GLY A 24 -0.28 8.00 5.63
C GLY A 24 1.04 8.33 6.34
N TRP A 25 2.16 7.76 5.90
CA TRP A 25 3.49 8.08 6.45
C TRP A 25 3.87 9.55 6.26
N ALA A 26 3.69 10.08 5.05
CA ALA A 26 3.96 11.49 4.78
C ALA A 26 3.08 12.39 5.68
N ALA A 27 1.78 12.10 5.79
CA ALA A 27 0.88 12.83 6.66
C ALA A 27 1.33 12.78 8.13
N LYS A 28 1.69 11.60 8.64
CA LYS A 28 2.18 11.43 10.02
C LYS A 28 3.41 12.30 10.28
N GLU A 29 4.47 12.11 9.51
CA GLU A 29 5.75 12.78 9.76
C GLU A 29 5.63 14.31 9.64
N LEU A 30 4.88 14.80 8.65
CA LEU A 30 4.71 16.23 8.44
C LEU A 30 3.83 16.89 9.51
N THR A 31 2.77 16.22 9.94
CA THR A 31 1.89 16.76 10.99
C THR A 31 2.55 16.71 12.37
N GLU A 32 3.32 15.67 12.69
CA GLU A 32 4.13 15.59 13.90
C GLU A 32 5.23 16.67 13.92
N ALA A 33 5.76 17.04 12.74
CA ALA A 33 6.66 18.18 12.59
C ALA A 33 5.96 19.57 12.68
N GLY A 34 4.64 19.60 12.91
CA GLY A 34 3.88 20.82 13.15
C GLY A 34 3.22 21.45 11.92
N LEU A 35 3.35 20.84 10.74
CA LEU A 35 2.78 21.35 9.49
C LEU A 35 1.29 21.03 9.38
N ARG A 36 0.53 21.93 8.73
CA ARG A 36 -0.88 21.67 8.39
C ARG A 36 -0.96 20.93 7.07
N VAL A 37 -1.52 19.72 7.11
CA VAL A 37 -1.51 18.80 5.97
C VAL A 37 -2.91 18.52 5.48
N ALA A 38 -3.14 18.68 4.18
CA ALA A 38 -4.30 18.11 3.51
C ALA A 38 -3.95 16.74 2.93
N LEU A 39 -4.59 15.68 3.44
CA LEU A 39 -4.49 14.33 2.86
C LEU A 39 -5.71 14.08 1.97
N VAL A 40 -5.46 13.92 0.67
CA VAL A 40 -6.51 13.87 -0.36
C VAL A 40 -6.65 12.45 -0.89
N GLU A 41 -7.85 11.88 -0.84
CA GLU A 41 -8.14 10.51 -1.25
C GLU A 41 -9.22 10.49 -2.35
N ALA A 42 -8.95 9.78 -3.45
CA ALA A 42 -9.86 9.64 -4.57
C ALA A 42 -11.12 8.84 -4.21
N GLY A 43 -10.98 7.86 -3.32
CA GLY A 43 -12.03 7.02 -2.78
C GLY A 43 -12.86 7.64 -1.68
N ARG A 44 -13.95 6.95 -1.32
CA ARG A 44 -14.78 7.33 -0.17
C ARG A 44 -14.06 7.11 1.16
N ASN A 45 -14.61 7.71 2.21
CA ASN A 45 -14.19 7.40 3.57
C ASN A 45 -14.40 5.92 3.94
N LEU A 46 -13.51 5.41 4.80
CA LEU A 46 -13.61 4.08 5.41
C LEU A 46 -14.39 4.20 6.72
N VAL A 47 -15.35 3.30 6.94
CA VAL A 47 -16.11 3.14 8.18
C VAL A 47 -15.94 1.68 8.64
N PRO A 48 -14.96 1.39 9.52
CA PRO A 48 -14.58 0.03 9.89
C PRO A 48 -15.75 -0.88 10.28
N GLU A 49 -16.73 -0.36 11.04
CA GLU A 49 -17.88 -1.12 11.54
C GLU A 49 -18.84 -1.57 10.43
N LYS A 50 -18.77 -0.94 9.25
CA LYS A 50 -19.59 -1.26 8.08
C LYS A 50 -18.79 -1.96 6.99
N ASP A 51 -17.54 -1.52 6.81
CA ASP A 51 -16.72 -1.92 5.68
C ASP A 51 -15.94 -3.21 5.97
N PHE A 52 -15.55 -3.45 7.23
CA PHE A 52 -14.79 -4.65 7.56
C PHE A 52 -15.69 -5.87 7.72
N THR A 53 -15.26 -6.96 7.11
CA THR A 53 -16.03 -8.20 6.95
C THR A 53 -15.20 -9.44 7.34
N GLU A 54 -14.15 -9.25 8.13
CA GLU A 54 -13.23 -10.29 8.58
C GLU A 54 -13.89 -11.40 9.42
N HIS A 55 -15.03 -11.10 10.05
CA HIS A 55 -15.83 -12.06 10.81
C HIS A 55 -17.15 -12.46 10.12
N VAL A 56 -17.36 -12.02 8.87
CA VAL A 56 -18.53 -12.42 8.08
C VAL A 56 -18.27 -13.80 7.46
N LEU A 57 -19.14 -14.75 7.79
CA LEU A 57 -19.06 -16.14 7.36
C LEU A 57 -19.67 -16.33 5.97
N PRO A 58 -19.24 -17.36 5.20
CA PRO A 58 -19.71 -17.56 3.83
C PRO A 58 -21.23 -17.66 3.68
N TYR A 59 -21.94 -18.24 4.64
CA TYR A 59 -23.41 -18.35 4.56
C TYR A 59 -24.14 -17.02 4.83
N GLN A 60 -23.45 -15.98 5.29
CA GLN A 60 -24.01 -14.66 5.57
C GLN A 60 -23.98 -13.72 4.37
N VAL A 61 -23.20 -14.06 3.31
CA VAL A 61 -23.17 -13.32 2.04
C VAL A 61 -23.98 -14.03 0.97
N LYS A 62 -24.57 -13.26 0.06
CA LYS A 62 -25.60 -13.72 -0.88
C LYS A 62 -25.13 -14.87 -1.78
N TYR A 63 -23.90 -14.79 -2.28
CA TYR A 63 -23.33 -15.74 -3.21
C TYR A 63 -22.21 -16.59 -2.60
N ARG A 64 -22.10 -16.61 -1.26
CA ARG A 64 -21.12 -17.41 -0.51
C ARG A 64 -19.66 -17.20 -0.92
N GLY A 65 -19.31 -15.99 -1.34
CA GLY A 65 -17.99 -15.62 -1.84
C GLY A 65 -17.86 -15.63 -3.37
N HIS A 66 -18.89 -16.07 -4.10
CA HIS A 66 -18.85 -16.30 -5.55
C HIS A 66 -19.78 -15.37 -6.34
N SER A 67 -19.83 -14.09 -5.94
CA SER A 67 -20.72 -13.12 -6.59
C SER A 67 -20.39 -12.93 -8.09
N PRO A 68 -21.37 -13.16 -9.00
CA PRO A 68 -21.17 -12.97 -10.44
C PRO A 68 -20.97 -11.49 -10.81
N GLU A 69 -21.43 -10.57 -9.95
CA GLU A 69 -21.29 -9.13 -10.16
C GLU A 69 -19.83 -8.68 -10.23
N ILE A 70 -18.93 -9.40 -9.56
CA ILE A 70 -17.50 -9.07 -9.54
C ILE A 70 -16.92 -9.28 -10.93
N ILE A 71 -17.15 -10.42 -11.56
CA ILE A 71 -16.66 -10.68 -12.93
C ILE A 71 -17.33 -9.73 -13.92
N ARG A 72 -18.62 -9.44 -13.74
CA ARG A 72 -19.40 -8.55 -14.61
C ARG A 72 -18.87 -7.12 -14.62
N THR A 73 -18.51 -6.57 -13.45
CA THR A 73 -18.12 -5.15 -13.29
C THR A 73 -16.62 -4.94 -13.13
N ARG A 74 -15.89 -5.98 -12.76
CA ARG A 74 -14.47 -5.95 -12.40
C ARG A 74 -13.69 -7.13 -13.00
N PRO A 75 -13.77 -7.38 -14.31
CA PRO A 75 -13.06 -8.49 -14.95
C PRO A 75 -11.54 -8.44 -14.73
N ILE A 76 -10.94 -7.26 -14.52
CA ILE A 76 -9.52 -7.14 -14.20
C ILE A 76 -9.32 -7.25 -12.69
N GLN A 77 -10.05 -6.47 -11.87
CA GLN A 77 -9.81 -6.47 -10.42
C GLN A 77 -10.07 -7.82 -9.78
N SER A 78 -11.00 -8.61 -10.31
CA SER A 78 -11.31 -9.99 -9.84
C SER A 78 -10.13 -10.96 -9.93
N ARG A 79 -9.09 -10.63 -10.70
CA ARG A 79 -7.84 -11.41 -10.76
C ARG A 79 -6.95 -11.20 -9.53
N CYS A 80 -7.24 -10.18 -8.71
CA CYS A 80 -6.60 -10.00 -7.41
C CYS A 80 -7.26 -10.92 -6.39
N TYR A 81 -6.47 -11.71 -5.65
CA TYR A 81 -6.98 -12.60 -4.60
C TYR A 81 -7.85 -11.87 -3.57
N ALA A 82 -7.64 -10.57 -3.39
CA ALA A 82 -8.35 -9.75 -2.41
C ALA A 82 -9.63 -9.11 -2.93
N CYS A 83 -9.96 -9.17 -4.23
CA CYS A 83 -11.20 -8.61 -4.77
C CYS A 83 -12.30 -9.68 -4.78
N MET A 84 -13.11 -9.71 -3.72
CA MET A 84 -14.09 -10.77 -3.46
C MET A 84 -15.43 -10.20 -2.99
N GLU A 85 -16.46 -11.06 -2.83
CA GLU A 85 -17.82 -10.62 -2.47
C GLU A 85 -17.86 -9.77 -1.18
N TYR A 86 -16.91 -10.02 -0.29
CA TYR A 86 -16.79 -9.36 1.01
C TYR A 86 -16.32 -7.89 0.95
N ASN A 87 -15.67 -7.47 -0.13
CA ASN A 87 -14.96 -6.18 -0.19
C ASN A 87 -14.78 -5.60 -1.61
N TYR A 88 -15.38 -6.18 -2.65
CA TYR A 88 -15.18 -5.75 -4.04
C TYR A 88 -15.55 -4.27 -4.28
N GLU A 89 -16.41 -3.70 -3.44
CA GLU A 89 -16.77 -2.27 -3.50
C GLU A 89 -15.60 -1.33 -3.24
N TRP A 90 -14.53 -1.81 -2.59
CA TRP A 90 -13.29 -1.04 -2.41
C TRP A 90 -12.51 -0.92 -3.71
N PHE A 91 -12.69 -1.87 -4.63
CA PHE A 91 -12.02 -1.90 -5.93
C PHE A 91 -12.82 -1.08 -6.95
N VAL A 92 -12.08 -0.43 -7.85
CA VAL A 92 -12.71 0.32 -8.95
C VAL A 92 -13.55 -0.59 -9.84
N ASN A 93 -14.65 -0.06 -10.38
CA ASN A 93 -15.34 -0.68 -11.51
C ASN A 93 -14.47 -0.48 -12.76
N ASP A 94 -14.16 -1.58 -13.47
CA ASP A 94 -13.26 -1.54 -14.63
C ASP A 94 -13.92 -0.86 -15.84
N HIS A 95 -15.25 -0.92 -15.97
CA HIS A 95 -15.98 -0.23 -17.04
C HIS A 95 -16.00 1.29 -16.84
N GLU A 96 -16.03 1.74 -15.59
CA GLU A 96 -15.99 3.16 -15.25
C GLU A 96 -14.56 3.72 -15.24
N ASN A 97 -13.56 2.86 -15.07
CA ASN A 97 -12.15 3.24 -14.96
C ASN A 97 -11.27 2.41 -15.91
N PRO A 98 -11.57 2.40 -17.22
CA PRO A 98 -10.85 1.56 -18.15
C PRO A 98 -9.38 1.97 -18.25
N TYR A 99 -8.52 1.01 -18.59
CA TYR A 99 -7.18 1.27 -19.08
C TYR A 99 -6.88 0.27 -20.20
N THR A 100 -5.91 0.60 -21.04
CA THR A 100 -5.50 -0.25 -22.16
C THR A 100 -4.06 -0.72 -21.97
N THR A 101 -3.74 -1.85 -22.57
CA THR A 101 -2.37 -2.37 -22.68
C THR A 101 -2.15 -2.82 -24.12
N PRO A 102 -0.90 -2.88 -24.60
CA PRO A 102 -0.60 -3.56 -25.85
C PRO A 102 -1.10 -5.03 -25.78
N PRO A 103 -1.69 -5.58 -26.87
CA PRO A 103 -2.21 -6.95 -26.87
C PRO A 103 -1.17 -8.03 -26.54
N ASP A 104 0.09 -7.80 -26.90
CA ASP A 104 1.23 -8.68 -26.68
C ASP A 104 1.90 -8.48 -25.31
N LYS A 105 1.49 -7.46 -24.54
CA LYS A 105 2.07 -7.09 -23.24
C LYS A 105 0.96 -6.80 -22.23
N PRO A 106 0.19 -7.82 -21.82
CA PRO A 106 -0.88 -7.62 -20.85
C PRO A 106 -0.31 -7.19 -19.50
N PHE A 107 -0.99 -6.26 -18.85
CA PHE A 107 -0.64 -5.78 -17.51
C PHE A 107 -1.91 -5.70 -16.66
N ASN A 108 -1.88 -6.25 -15.44
CA ASN A 108 -3.00 -6.17 -14.51
C ASN A 108 -2.78 -5.04 -13.51
N TRP A 109 -3.58 -4.00 -13.61
CA TRP A 109 -3.50 -2.88 -12.69
C TRP A 109 -4.61 -2.93 -11.65
N PHE A 110 -4.25 -3.45 -10.47
CA PHE A 110 -5.17 -3.50 -9.32
C PHE A 110 -5.25 -2.16 -8.61
N ARG A 111 -6.48 -1.66 -8.44
CA ARG A 111 -6.80 -0.31 -7.96
C ARG A 111 -7.95 -0.34 -6.97
N LEU A 112 -7.72 0.26 -5.82
CA LEU A 112 -8.75 0.51 -4.80
C LEU A 112 -9.02 2.01 -4.73
N ARG A 113 -10.28 2.36 -4.46
CA ARG A 113 -10.73 3.73 -4.19
C ARG A 113 -11.50 3.76 -2.88
N ILE A 114 -10.74 3.66 -1.80
CA ILE A 114 -11.20 3.80 -0.42
C ILE A 114 -10.05 4.36 0.42
N LEU A 115 -10.36 5.08 1.50
CA LEU A 115 -9.36 5.55 2.46
C LEU A 115 -8.44 4.40 2.91
N GLY A 116 -7.13 4.59 2.73
CA GLY A 116 -6.08 3.60 3.01
C GLY A 116 -5.59 2.83 1.79
N GLY A 117 -6.37 2.80 0.70
CA GLY A 117 -6.03 2.13 -0.55
C GLY A 117 -5.56 0.68 -0.34
N ARG A 118 -4.50 0.29 -1.07
CA ARG A 118 -3.98 -1.09 -1.03
C ARG A 118 -3.40 -1.54 0.32
N SER A 119 -3.18 -0.62 1.27
CA SER A 119 -2.73 -0.99 2.61
C SER A 119 -3.79 -1.77 3.42
N LEU A 120 -5.04 -1.80 2.94
CA LEU A 120 -6.11 -2.63 3.51
C LEU A 120 -6.09 -4.09 3.04
N VAL A 121 -5.48 -4.38 1.89
CA VAL A 121 -5.61 -5.70 1.23
C VAL A 121 -4.28 -6.39 0.95
N TRP A 122 -3.14 -5.69 1.02
CA TRP A 122 -1.79 -6.23 0.82
C TRP A 122 -1.47 -7.39 1.77
N GLY A 123 -0.49 -8.26 1.47
CA GLY A 123 -0.16 -9.43 2.30
C GLY A 123 0.64 -9.17 3.59
N ARG A 124 0.89 -7.91 3.94
CA ARG A 124 1.70 -7.45 5.11
C ARG A 124 3.17 -7.92 5.14
N GLN A 125 3.62 -8.67 4.15
CA GLN A 125 5.01 -9.08 4.01
C GLN A 125 5.91 -7.85 3.86
N SER A 126 6.89 -7.73 4.74
CA SER A 126 7.67 -6.51 4.97
C SER A 126 9.15 -6.87 5.07
N TYR A 127 9.84 -6.76 3.94
CA TYR A 127 11.24 -7.14 3.80
C TYR A 127 12.11 -5.90 3.56
N ARG A 128 13.35 -5.95 4.07
CA ARG A 128 14.38 -4.99 3.69
C ARG A 128 14.98 -5.40 2.36
N LEU A 129 15.31 -4.41 1.53
CA LEU A 129 16.30 -4.58 0.48
C LEU A 129 17.70 -4.61 1.11
N SER A 130 18.64 -5.22 0.43
CA SER A 130 20.05 -5.33 0.80
C SER A 130 20.94 -4.59 -0.19
N ASP A 131 22.24 -4.49 0.09
CA ASP A 131 23.18 -3.96 -0.90
C ASP A 131 23.24 -4.82 -2.18
N LEU A 132 22.83 -6.09 -2.11
CA LEU A 132 22.68 -6.94 -3.30
C LEU A 132 21.56 -6.49 -4.23
N ASP A 133 20.61 -5.71 -3.72
CA ASP A 133 19.48 -5.14 -4.48
C ASP A 133 19.80 -3.69 -4.88
N PHE A 134 20.36 -2.89 -3.97
CA PHE A 134 20.73 -1.50 -4.26
C PHE A 134 21.87 -1.38 -5.27
N LYS A 135 22.79 -2.35 -5.28
CA LYS A 135 23.96 -2.40 -6.17
C LYS A 135 23.92 -3.58 -7.13
N ALA A 136 22.71 -3.95 -7.55
CA ALA A 136 22.47 -5.09 -8.43
C ALA A 136 23.22 -4.92 -9.77
N ALA A 137 23.07 -3.77 -10.44
CA ALA A 137 23.66 -3.52 -11.76
C ALA A 137 25.19 -3.62 -11.76
N SER A 138 25.87 -3.13 -10.72
CA SER A 138 27.32 -3.28 -10.59
C SER A 138 27.77 -4.74 -10.46
N ARG A 139 26.90 -5.64 -9.99
CA ARG A 139 27.20 -7.06 -9.79
C ARG A 139 26.77 -7.92 -10.98
N ASP A 140 25.55 -7.73 -11.47
CA ASP A 140 24.94 -8.58 -12.51
C ASP A 140 25.04 -7.99 -13.92
N GLY A 141 25.35 -6.70 -14.05
CA GLY A 141 25.48 -6.00 -15.33
C GLY A 141 24.14 -5.55 -15.94
N TYR A 142 23.03 -5.59 -15.20
CA TYR A 142 21.70 -5.24 -15.70
C TYR A 142 21.05 -4.10 -14.93
N GLY A 143 20.43 -3.17 -15.66
CA GLY A 143 19.72 -2.02 -15.08
C GLY A 143 20.69 -0.97 -14.53
N ASP A 144 20.28 -0.29 -13.46
CA ASP A 144 21.02 0.80 -12.82
C ASP A 144 21.13 0.56 -11.32
N ASP A 145 22.27 0.94 -10.74
CA ASP A 145 22.43 0.98 -9.29
C ASP A 145 21.61 2.13 -8.69
N TRP A 146 21.06 1.89 -7.51
CA TRP A 146 20.44 2.96 -6.74
C TRP A 146 21.49 4.00 -6.33
N PRO A 147 21.16 5.30 -6.34
CA PRO A 147 22.06 6.36 -5.89
C PRO A 147 22.24 6.41 -4.36
N ILE A 148 21.68 5.44 -3.64
CA ILE A 148 21.75 5.26 -2.18
C ILE A 148 22.20 3.84 -1.84
N SER A 149 22.70 3.64 -0.63
CA SER A 149 23.13 2.36 -0.07
C SER A 149 22.15 1.80 0.96
N TYR A 150 22.28 0.51 1.29
CA TYR A 150 21.57 -0.07 2.41
C TYR A 150 21.87 0.67 3.72
N ALA A 151 23.13 1.04 3.95
CA ALA A 151 23.56 1.74 5.16
C ALA A 151 22.83 3.09 5.36
N GLU A 152 22.59 3.82 4.27
CA GLU A 152 21.81 5.07 4.31
C GLU A 152 20.32 4.83 4.61
N LEU A 153 19.75 3.72 4.12
CA LEU A 153 18.33 3.41 4.28
C LEU A 153 18.02 2.64 5.59
N ALA A 154 18.99 1.95 6.17
CA ALA A 154 18.82 1.11 7.36
C ALA A 154 18.21 1.86 8.57
N PRO A 155 18.62 3.10 8.91
CA PRO A 155 17.98 3.86 9.99
C PRO A 155 16.49 4.17 9.71
N TRP A 156 16.11 4.31 8.44
CA TRP A 156 14.72 4.54 8.04
C TRP A 156 13.89 3.26 8.09
N TYR A 157 14.48 2.12 7.72
CA TYR A 157 13.86 0.82 7.97
C TYR A 157 13.63 0.60 9.47
N ASP A 158 14.64 0.82 10.32
CA ASP A 158 14.52 0.72 11.78
C ASP A 158 13.33 1.54 12.30
N LYS A 159 13.25 2.82 11.88
CA LYS A 159 12.17 3.73 12.28
C LYS A 159 10.78 3.22 11.87
N VAL A 160 10.63 2.74 10.64
CA VAL A 160 9.35 2.20 10.14
C VAL A 160 8.96 0.96 10.92
N GLU A 161 9.88 0.01 11.08
CA GLU A 161 9.61 -1.29 11.69
C GLU A 161 9.25 -1.18 13.18
N GLN A 162 9.94 -0.30 13.91
CA GLN A 162 9.63 0.00 15.32
C GLN A 162 8.26 0.64 15.49
N PHE A 163 7.76 1.36 14.49
CA PHE A 163 6.43 1.99 14.55
C PHE A 163 5.31 1.03 14.16
N VAL A 164 5.50 0.28 13.06
CA VAL A 164 4.44 -0.60 12.50
C VAL A 164 4.39 -1.96 13.19
N GLY A 165 5.51 -2.41 13.76
CA GLY A 165 5.67 -3.72 14.38
C GLY A 165 5.76 -4.84 13.35
N ILE A 166 7.00 -5.28 13.07
CA ILE A 166 7.25 -6.43 12.18
C ILE A 166 7.49 -7.67 13.01
N SER A 167 6.65 -8.70 12.91
CA SER A 167 6.96 -10.02 13.44
C SER A 167 7.91 -10.75 12.49
N GLY A 168 8.94 -11.41 13.02
CA GLY A 168 9.85 -12.21 12.22
C GLY A 168 10.98 -12.83 13.03
N ALA A 169 11.79 -13.66 12.39
CA ALA A 169 12.99 -14.24 12.99
C ALA A 169 14.25 -13.60 12.40
N ALA A 170 15.23 -13.33 13.27
CA ALA A 170 16.56 -12.93 12.85
C ALA A 170 17.30 -14.15 12.30
N GLU A 171 17.79 -14.05 11.07
CA GLU A 171 18.50 -15.13 10.38
C GLU A 171 19.93 -14.74 9.98
N GLY A 172 20.33 -13.47 10.16
CA GLY A 172 21.67 -12.98 9.84
C GLY A 172 22.04 -13.09 8.36
N MET A 173 21.06 -13.09 7.45
CA MET A 173 21.29 -13.26 6.01
C MET A 173 21.69 -11.95 5.34
N PRO A 174 22.85 -11.87 4.65
CA PRO A 174 23.28 -10.64 3.97
C PRO A 174 22.33 -10.17 2.89
N GLN A 175 21.75 -11.11 2.13
CA GLN A 175 20.78 -10.85 1.06
C GLN A 175 19.38 -10.46 1.56
N LEU A 176 19.10 -10.68 2.84
CA LEU A 176 17.82 -10.34 3.46
C LEU A 176 18.06 -9.82 4.88
N PRO A 177 18.63 -8.61 5.04
CA PRO A 177 19.04 -8.06 6.32
C PRO A 177 17.91 -8.07 7.33
N ASP A 178 18.23 -8.38 8.59
CA ASP A 178 17.23 -8.49 9.65
C ASP A 178 16.57 -7.14 9.97
N SER A 179 15.31 -7.21 10.42
CA SER A 179 14.52 -6.07 10.88
C SER A 179 14.60 -5.91 12.40
N LYS A 180 14.01 -4.84 12.93
CA LYS A 180 13.65 -4.68 14.34
C LYS A 180 12.37 -5.46 14.61
N PHE A 181 12.52 -6.72 14.99
CA PHE A 181 11.41 -7.65 15.11
C PHE A 181 10.66 -7.56 16.45
N LEU A 182 9.34 -7.68 16.37
CA LEU A 182 8.52 -8.30 17.40
C LEU A 182 8.72 -9.83 17.37
N PRO A 183 8.33 -10.57 18.44
CA PRO A 183 8.46 -12.03 18.44
C PRO A 183 7.89 -12.67 17.16
N PRO A 184 8.54 -13.70 16.60
CA PRO A 184 8.03 -14.36 15.40
C PRO A 184 6.68 -15.03 15.68
N MET A 185 5.84 -15.08 14.65
CA MET A 185 4.73 -16.04 14.65
C MET A 185 5.30 -17.47 14.69
N PRO A 186 4.67 -18.41 15.42
CA PRO A 186 5.17 -19.77 15.49
C PRO A 186 5.04 -20.45 14.12
N MET A 187 6.08 -21.20 13.75
CA MET A 187 6.00 -22.13 12.63
C MET A 187 5.18 -23.35 13.03
N THR A 188 4.39 -23.86 12.10
CA THR A 188 3.75 -25.17 12.21
C THR A 188 4.80 -26.29 12.24
N CYS A 189 4.40 -27.48 12.71
CA CYS A 189 5.28 -28.65 12.70
C CYS A 189 5.82 -28.96 11.29
N GLY A 190 4.98 -28.80 10.26
CA GLY A 190 5.38 -29.02 8.86
C GLY A 190 6.40 -28.01 8.36
N GLU A 191 6.25 -26.72 8.71
CA GLU A 191 7.23 -25.69 8.36
C GLU A 191 8.58 -25.93 9.04
N ILE A 192 8.58 -26.40 10.30
CA ILE A 192 9.81 -26.78 11.01
C ILE A 192 10.51 -27.95 10.32
N MET A 193 9.76 -29.00 9.94
CA MET A 193 10.30 -30.14 9.19
C MET A 193 10.84 -29.73 7.82
N LEU A 194 10.10 -28.87 7.10
CA LEU A 194 10.53 -28.32 5.81
C LEU A 194 11.83 -27.53 5.97
N ARG A 195 11.90 -26.64 6.95
CA ARG A 195 13.09 -25.84 7.24
C ARG A 195 14.31 -26.72 7.46
N LYS A 196 14.18 -27.76 8.28
CA LYS A 196 15.26 -28.71 8.54
C LYS A 196 15.70 -29.42 7.25
N ALA A 197 14.76 -30.00 6.51
CA ALA A 197 15.06 -30.74 5.28
C ALA A 197 15.71 -29.86 4.20
N VAL A 198 15.24 -28.62 4.04
CA VAL A 198 15.83 -27.68 3.08
C VAL A 198 17.24 -27.28 3.48
N LYS A 199 17.49 -27.08 4.79
CA LYS A 199 18.82 -26.76 5.29
C LYS A 199 19.81 -27.91 5.08
N GLU A 200 19.40 -29.13 5.41
CA GLU A 200 20.25 -30.33 5.27
C GLU A 200 20.55 -30.67 3.81
N LYS A 201 19.55 -30.56 2.93
CA LYS A 201 19.70 -30.96 1.52
C LYS A 201 20.31 -29.89 0.62
N PHE A 202 20.02 -28.62 0.90
CA PHE A 202 20.38 -27.51 -0.01
C PHE A 202 21.21 -26.42 0.67
N GLY A 203 21.47 -26.50 1.97
CA GLY A 203 22.17 -25.45 2.72
C GLY A 203 21.36 -24.15 2.89
N ARG A 204 20.13 -24.10 2.38
CA ARG A 204 19.28 -22.88 2.33
C ARG A 204 18.47 -22.70 3.61
N VAL A 205 18.15 -21.46 3.92
CA VAL A 205 17.33 -21.09 5.08
C VAL A 205 15.88 -20.97 4.65
N VAL A 206 15.00 -21.64 5.38
CA VAL A 206 13.55 -21.35 5.39
C VAL A 206 13.29 -20.64 6.70
N THR A 207 12.61 -19.49 6.65
CA THR A 207 12.29 -18.70 7.84
C THR A 207 10.82 -18.30 7.81
N ILE A 208 10.30 -17.90 8.96
CA ILE A 208 8.93 -17.41 9.08
C ILE A 208 8.84 -16.08 8.33
N GLY A 209 7.72 -15.85 7.65
CA GLY A 209 7.50 -14.59 6.93
C GLY A 209 7.68 -13.39 7.85
N ARG A 210 8.34 -12.35 7.33
CA ARG A 210 8.50 -11.07 8.05
C ARG A 210 7.28 -10.23 7.75
N ALA A 211 6.42 -10.02 8.73
CA ALA A 211 5.09 -9.48 8.49
C ALA A 211 4.73 -8.35 9.44
N ALA A 212 4.08 -7.31 8.92
CA ALA A 212 3.56 -6.18 9.71
C ALA A 212 2.28 -6.54 10.47
N HIS A 213 2.32 -7.64 11.21
CA HIS A 213 1.30 -8.07 12.18
C HIS A 213 1.92 -8.00 13.57
N LEU A 214 1.16 -7.49 14.52
CA LEU A 214 1.59 -7.36 15.90
C LEU A 214 1.52 -8.72 16.61
N THR A 215 2.64 -9.24 17.08
CA THR A 215 2.69 -10.40 17.99
C THR A 215 2.84 -9.98 19.46
N ALA A 216 3.02 -8.68 19.70
CA ALA A 216 2.99 -8.04 21.01
C ALA A 216 2.30 -6.66 20.90
N PRO A 217 1.74 -6.12 21.99
CA PRO A 217 1.16 -4.78 21.96
C PRO A 217 2.17 -3.72 21.53
N LEU A 218 1.76 -2.78 20.68
CA LEU A 218 2.62 -1.71 20.19
C LEU A 218 1.81 -0.45 19.88
N ASN A 219 2.23 0.70 20.43
CA ASN A 219 1.62 2.02 20.16
C ASN A 219 0.09 2.03 20.36
N GLY A 220 -0.39 1.37 21.42
CA GLY A 220 -1.83 1.29 21.74
C GLY A 220 -2.62 0.27 20.91
N ARG A 221 -1.99 -0.45 19.97
CA ARG A 221 -2.63 -1.50 19.17
C ARG A 221 -2.40 -2.88 19.78
N ALA A 222 -3.44 -3.70 19.82
CA ALA A 222 -3.41 -5.04 20.39
C ALA A 222 -2.73 -6.06 19.47
N PRO A 223 -2.12 -7.12 20.01
CA PRO A 223 -1.56 -8.20 19.19
C PRO A 223 -2.66 -8.93 18.40
N CYS A 224 -2.26 -9.49 17.26
CA CYS A 224 -3.09 -10.28 16.37
C CYS A 224 -3.63 -11.51 17.10
N HIS A 225 -4.92 -11.78 16.93
CA HIS A 225 -5.59 -12.97 17.46
C HIS A 225 -5.84 -14.03 16.37
N TYR A 226 -5.18 -13.91 15.21
CA TYR A 226 -5.11 -14.92 14.15
C TYR A 226 -6.46 -15.32 13.53
N CYS A 227 -7.39 -14.38 13.32
CA CYS A 227 -8.69 -14.68 12.70
C CYS A 227 -8.61 -15.05 11.22
N GLY A 228 -7.57 -14.62 10.49
CA GLY A 228 -7.27 -15.07 9.13
C GLY A 228 -7.45 -14.03 8.01
N PRO A 229 -8.69 -13.63 7.65
CA PRO A 229 -9.00 -12.95 6.39
C PRO A 229 -8.68 -11.45 6.43
N CYS A 230 -7.41 -11.12 6.60
CA CYS A 230 -6.93 -9.75 6.83
C CYS A 230 -7.23 -8.80 5.66
N GLU A 231 -7.38 -9.31 4.43
CA GLU A 231 -7.80 -8.55 3.26
C GLU A 231 -9.26 -8.08 3.32
N ARG A 232 -10.03 -8.53 4.32
CA ARG A 232 -11.39 -8.09 4.61
C ARG A 232 -11.46 -7.04 5.71
N GLY A 233 -10.31 -6.57 6.21
CA GLY A 233 -10.23 -5.61 7.30
C GLY A 233 -9.65 -6.21 8.59
N CYS A 234 -9.45 -5.35 9.59
CA CYS A 234 -9.01 -5.75 10.92
C CYS A 234 -9.44 -4.69 11.94
N ILE A 235 -10.58 -4.93 12.58
CA ILE A 235 -11.20 -4.06 13.57
C ILE A 235 -10.33 -3.89 14.81
N SER A 236 -9.53 -4.90 15.14
CA SER A 236 -8.55 -4.89 16.24
C SER A 236 -7.29 -4.09 15.94
N GLN A 237 -7.11 -3.66 14.68
CA GLN A 237 -5.98 -2.83 14.23
C GLN A 237 -4.60 -3.51 14.45
N SER A 238 -4.58 -4.84 14.52
CA SER A 238 -3.41 -5.65 14.85
C SER A 238 -2.40 -5.85 13.72
N TYR A 239 -2.65 -5.30 12.54
CA TYR A 239 -1.69 -5.26 11.44
C TYR A 239 -1.58 -3.85 10.86
N PHE A 240 -0.50 -3.56 10.14
CA PHE A 240 -0.37 -2.26 9.49
C PHE A 240 -1.35 -2.10 8.32
N ASN A 241 -2.28 -1.16 8.49
CA ASN A 241 -2.93 -0.44 7.40
C ASN A 241 -2.80 1.07 7.67
N SER A 242 -2.83 1.88 6.61
CA SER A 242 -2.64 3.32 6.71
C SER A 242 -3.70 4.01 7.60
N PRO A 243 -5.02 3.73 7.46
CA PRO A 243 -6.06 4.36 8.27
C PRO A 243 -5.90 4.19 9.78
N SER A 244 -5.70 2.96 10.25
CA SER A 244 -5.64 2.66 11.70
C SER A 244 -4.24 2.84 12.30
N THR A 245 -3.24 3.21 11.49
CA THR A 245 -1.86 3.34 11.97
C THR A 245 -1.33 4.75 11.73
N THR A 246 -0.82 5.03 10.54
CA THR A 246 -0.14 6.31 10.26
C THR A 246 -1.11 7.49 10.13
N ILE A 247 -2.29 7.28 9.52
CA ILE A 247 -3.32 8.33 9.45
C ILE A 247 -3.89 8.61 10.85
N ALA A 248 -4.14 7.57 11.65
CA ALA A 248 -4.58 7.75 13.04
C ALA A 248 -3.57 8.58 13.86
N ALA A 249 -2.27 8.31 13.74
CA ALA A 249 -1.21 9.11 14.36
C ALA A 249 -1.21 10.56 13.85
N ALA A 250 -1.35 10.77 12.54
CA ALA A 250 -1.44 12.11 11.95
C ALA A 250 -2.67 12.88 12.44
N GLN A 251 -3.82 12.23 12.59
CA GLN A 251 -5.05 12.84 13.12
C GLN A 251 -4.90 13.27 14.58
N ALA A 252 -4.21 12.48 15.40
CA ALA A 252 -3.98 12.78 16.81
C ALA A 252 -3.21 14.09 17.04
N THR A 253 -2.47 14.58 16.05
CA THR A 253 -1.78 15.89 16.10
C THR A 253 -2.73 17.09 16.03
N GLY A 254 -3.97 16.90 15.55
CA GLY A 254 -4.91 17.97 15.25
C GLY A 254 -4.58 18.82 14.02
N ARG A 255 -3.57 18.44 13.22
CA ARG A 255 -3.08 19.22 12.06
C ARG A 255 -3.39 18.58 10.70
N LEU A 256 -4.11 17.47 10.70
CA LEU A 256 -4.53 16.77 9.48
C LEU A 256 -5.95 17.16 9.06
N THR A 257 -6.09 17.61 7.82
CA THR A 257 -7.39 17.69 7.14
C THR A 257 -7.48 16.54 6.14
N LEU A 258 -8.40 15.60 6.39
CA LEU A 258 -8.66 14.48 5.49
C LEU A 258 -9.78 14.83 4.51
N ILE A 259 -9.53 14.67 3.21
CA ILE A 259 -10.47 15.00 2.13
C ILE A 259 -10.66 13.76 1.27
N THR A 260 -11.81 13.09 1.42
CA THR A 260 -12.18 11.91 0.62
C THR A 260 -13.04 12.30 -0.58
N ASP A 261 -13.32 11.32 -1.45
CA ASP A 261 -14.06 11.49 -2.70
C ASP A 261 -13.44 12.58 -3.61
N ALA A 262 -12.12 12.76 -3.52
CA ALA A 262 -11.38 13.82 -4.18
C ALA A 262 -10.40 13.24 -5.21
N VAL A 263 -10.89 13.08 -6.45
CA VAL A 263 -10.09 12.54 -7.54
C VAL A 263 -9.21 13.65 -8.11
N VAL A 264 -7.97 13.75 -7.63
CA VAL A 264 -7.00 14.73 -8.13
C VAL A 264 -6.75 14.50 -9.62
N SER A 265 -6.92 15.57 -10.41
CA SER A 265 -6.73 15.53 -11.86
C SER A 265 -5.32 15.97 -12.26
N HIS A 266 -4.82 17.06 -11.66
CA HIS A 266 -3.50 17.62 -11.91
C HIS A 266 -3.02 18.51 -10.76
N VAL A 267 -1.71 18.73 -10.72
CA VAL A 267 -1.02 19.72 -9.88
C VAL A 267 -1.14 21.09 -10.56
N THR A 268 -1.47 22.13 -9.79
CA THR A 268 -1.43 23.51 -10.27
C THR A 268 -0.06 24.11 -10.01
N THR A 269 0.41 24.96 -10.92
CA THR A 269 1.72 25.61 -10.83
C THR A 269 1.62 27.10 -11.11
N ASP A 270 2.55 27.85 -10.51
CA ASP A 270 2.80 29.24 -10.88
C ASP A 270 3.59 29.27 -12.20
N LEU A 271 3.05 29.94 -13.22
CA LEU A 271 3.62 29.92 -14.57
C LEU A 271 4.94 30.71 -14.70
N SER A 272 5.22 31.61 -13.76
CA SER A 272 6.45 32.42 -13.77
C SER A 272 7.62 31.70 -13.11
N THR A 273 7.35 30.95 -12.04
CA THR A 273 8.37 30.26 -11.25
C THR A 273 8.44 28.75 -11.51
N GLY A 274 7.41 28.17 -12.12
CA GLY A 274 7.26 26.73 -12.31
C GLY A 274 6.96 25.94 -11.03
N ARG A 275 6.77 26.62 -9.89
CA ARG A 275 6.54 25.95 -8.59
C ARG A 275 5.10 25.50 -8.44
N ALA A 276 4.90 24.35 -7.78
CA ALA A 276 3.58 23.87 -7.43
C ALA A 276 2.86 24.85 -6.48
N THR A 277 1.58 25.09 -6.71
CA THR A 277 0.71 25.98 -5.92
C THR A 277 -0.45 25.25 -5.27
N GLY A 278 -0.69 23.99 -5.65
CA GLY A 278 -1.85 23.25 -5.23
C GLY A 278 -2.19 22.07 -6.15
N VAL A 279 -3.43 21.60 -6.03
CA VAL A 279 -4.01 20.58 -6.90
C VAL A 279 -5.44 20.94 -7.27
N ARG A 280 -5.88 20.54 -8.45
CA ARG A 280 -7.30 20.50 -8.81
C ARG A 280 -7.80 19.07 -8.74
N TYR A 281 -9.03 18.92 -8.28
CA TYR A 281 -9.67 17.62 -8.15
C TYR A 281 -11.15 17.68 -8.54
N VAL A 282 -11.67 16.52 -8.95
CA VAL A 282 -13.10 16.33 -9.21
C VAL A 282 -13.68 15.57 -8.03
N HIS A 283 -14.75 16.11 -7.43
CA HIS A 283 -15.46 15.40 -6.38
C HIS A 283 -16.21 14.20 -6.98
N ARG A 284 -15.93 12.99 -6.49
CA ARG A 284 -16.34 11.72 -7.12
C ARG A 284 -17.86 11.58 -7.27
N VAL A 285 -18.62 12.09 -6.29
CA VAL A 285 -20.09 11.97 -6.24
C VAL A 285 -20.77 13.13 -6.98
N THR A 286 -20.45 14.36 -6.60
CA THR A 286 -21.13 15.56 -7.15
C THR A 286 -20.61 16.00 -8.50
N ARG A 287 -19.42 15.52 -8.91
CA ARG A 287 -18.70 15.91 -10.13
C ARG A 287 -18.22 17.37 -10.14
N ASP A 288 -18.25 18.04 -9.00
CA ASP A 288 -17.74 19.41 -8.89
C ASP A 288 -16.23 19.46 -9.11
N ASN A 289 -15.78 20.48 -9.83
CA ASN A 289 -14.37 20.82 -9.90
C ASN A 289 -13.99 21.68 -8.71
N ARG A 290 -12.96 21.28 -7.96
CA ARG A 290 -12.47 21.96 -6.76
C ARG A 290 -10.96 22.14 -6.82
N GLU A 291 -10.46 23.04 -6.00
CA GLU A 291 -9.03 23.36 -5.91
C GLU A 291 -8.60 23.39 -4.43
N LEU A 292 -7.40 22.88 -4.18
CA LEU A 292 -6.71 23.01 -2.89
C LEU A 292 -5.39 23.73 -3.12
N ARG A 293 -5.11 24.75 -2.31
CA ARG A 293 -3.86 25.49 -2.36
C ARG A 293 -2.89 24.96 -1.31
N GLY A 294 -1.63 24.80 -1.69
CA GLY A 294 -0.59 24.28 -0.81
C GLY A 294 0.79 24.74 -1.25
N LYS A 295 1.72 24.87 -0.29
CA LYS A 295 3.10 25.27 -0.60
C LYS A 295 3.92 24.12 -1.18
N ILE A 296 3.58 22.89 -0.81
CA ILE A 296 4.23 21.66 -1.23
C ILE A 296 3.16 20.65 -1.64
N VAL A 297 3.40 19.88 -2.70
CA VAL A 297 2.56 18.76 -3.12
C VAL A 297 3.40 17.48 -3.13
N ILE A 298 2.91 16.43 -2.46
CA ILE A 298 3.52 15.10 -2.43
C ILE A 298 2.56 14.11 -3.08
N LEU A 299 3.03 13.43 -4.13
CA LEU A 299 2.22 12.45 -4.87
C LEU A 299 2.43 11.03 -4.31
N CYS A 300 1.47 10.58 -3.51
CA CYS A 300 1.38 9.23 -2.95
C CYS A 300 0.22 8.42 -3.54
N ALA A 301 -0.15 8.70 -4.80
CA ALA A 301 -1.39 8.23 -5.42
C ALA A 301 -1.33 6.80 -5.98
N GLN A 302 -0.23 6.05 -5.75
CA GLN A 302 0.21 4.84 -6.48
C GLN A 302 1.02 5.17 -7.74
N SER A 303 1.93 4.27 -8.13
CA SER A 303 2.92 4.49 -9.21
C SER A 303 2.31 5.05 -10.49
N LEU A 304 1.25 4.42 -11.00
CA LEU A 304 0.62 4.81 -12.28
C LEU A 304 -0.29 6.04 -12.16
N GLU A 305 -1.02 6.19 -11.05
CA GLU A 305 -1.87 7.37 -10.82
C GLU A 305 -1.03 8.64 -10.58
N SER A 306 0.03 8.57 -9.77
CA SER A 306 0.98 9.68 -9.60
C SER A 306 1.57 10.10 -10.94
N THR A 307 1.93 9.13 -11.78
CA THR A 307 2.45 9.38 -13.13
C THR A 307 1.40 10.04 -14.03
N ARG A 308 0.15 9.55 -14.01
CA ARG A 308 -0.96 10.15 -14.76
C ARG A 308 -1.22 11.60 -14.33
N ILE A 309 -1.20 11.88 -13.02
CA ILE A 309 -1.36 13.23 -12.48
C ILE A 309 -0.26 14.14 -13.04
N LEU A 310 1.00 13.69 -13.05
CA LEU A 310 2.11 14.48 -13.61
C LEU A 310 1.95 14.75 -15.11
N PHE A 311 1.54 13.76 -15.90
CA PHE A 311 1.22 13.97 -17.33
C PHE A 311 0.07 14.97 -17.52
N ASN A 312 -1.00 14.84 -16.73
CA ASN A 312 -2.14 15.75 -16.76
C ASN A 312 -1.80 17.17 -16.24
N SER A 313 -0.64 17.35 -15.60
CA SER A 313 -0.17 18.65 -15.10
C SER A 313 0.65 19.41 -16.15
N ALA A 314 0.50 19.08 -17.43
CA ALA A 314 1.17 19.77 -18.53
C ALA A 314 0.77 21.25 -18.60
N THR A 315 1.75 22.10 -18.87
CA THR A 315 1.58 23.55 -19.09
C THR A 315 2.27 23.95 -20.39
N ARG A 316 2.16 25.22 -20.80
CA ARG A 316 2.93 25.72 -21.95
C ARG A 316 4.44 25.58 -21.73
N GLN A 317 4.91 25.73 -20.50
CA GLN A 317 6.32 25.59 -20.10
C GLN A 317 6.75 24.14 -19.91
N SER A 318 5.81 23.23 -19.67
CA SER A 318 6.05 21.79 -19.49
C SER A 318 5.03 20.97 -20.28
N PRO A 319 5.09 20.99 -21.62
CA PRO A 319 4.06 20.42 -22.48
C PRO A 319 3.98 18.89 -22.42
N SER A 320 5.06 18.22 -21.98
CA SER A 320 5.14 16.77 -21.79
C SER A 320 4.77 16.31 -20.37
N GLY A 321 4.17 17.19 -19.55
CA GLY A 321 3.83 16.91 -18.16
C GLY A 321 4.79 17.54 -17.16
N LEU A 322 4.33 17.73 -15.93
CA LEU A 322 5.14 18.27 -14.84
C LEU A 322 6.25 17.28 -14.45
N ALA A 323 7.44 17.80 -14.13
CA ALA A 323 8.61 17.00 -13.74
C ALA A 323 9.09 15.99 -14.80
N ASN A 324 8.85 16.26 -16.09
CA ASN A 324 9.25 15.39 -17.20
C ASN A 324 10.39 15.95 -18.08
N SER A 325 11.32 16.72 -17.50
CA SER A 325 12.45 17.28 -18.25
C SER A 325 13.45 16.23 -18.74
N SER A 326 13.57 15.09 -18.03
CA SER A 326 14.43 13.97 -18.42
C SER A 326 13.79 13.04 -19.46
N GLY A 327 12.49 13.19 -19.75
CA GLY A 327 11.74 12.32 -20.66
C GLY A 327 11.41 10.93 -20.09
N VAL A 328 11.73 10.66 -18.82
CA VAL A 328 11.55 9.32 -18.22
C VAL A 328 10.19 9.12 -17.54
N LEU A 329 9.35 10.16 -17.44
CA LEU A 329 8.03 10.02 -16.83
C LEU A 329 7.23 8.97 -17.61
N GLY A 330 6.66 7.98 -16.91
CA GLY A 330 5.92 6.88 -17.56
C GLY A 330 6.78 5.72 -18.07
N HIS A 331 8.11 5.80 -17.92
CA HIS A 331 9.03 4.72 -18.26
C HIS A 331 9.40 3.87 -17.04
N TYR A 332 10.08 2.74 -17.29
CA TYR A 332 10.61 1.83 -16.25
C TYR A 332 9.55 1.24 -15.30
N LEU A 333 8.33 1.02 -15.80
CA LEU A 333 7.31 0.31 -15.04
C LEU A 333 7.78 -1.11 -14.74
N MET A 334 7.88 -1.44 -13.45
CA MET A 334 8.25 -2.75 -12.93
C MET A 334 7.13 -3.33 -12.07
N ASP A 335 7.02 -4.66 -12.08
CA ASP A 335 6.17 -5.42 -11.17
C ASP A 335 6.81 -6.79 -10.90
N HIS A 336 6.28 -7.52 -9.92
CA HIS A 336 6.73 -8.88 -9.62
C HIS A 336 5.94 -9.89 -10.45
N VAL A 337 6.64 -10.75 -11.18
CA VAL A 337 5.99 -11.87 -11.88
C VAL A 337 5.57 -12.92 -10.85
N THR A 338 4.26 -13.01 -10.59
CA THR A 338 3.66 -13.96 -9.65
C THR A 338 2.97 -15.13 -10.36
N GLY A 339 2.74 -16.24 -9.66
CA GLY A 339 1.94 -17.36 -10.18
C GLY A 339 2.73 -18.66 -10.43
N PHE A 340 4.01 -18.69 -10.05
CA PHE A 340 4.81 -19.91 -10.02
C PHE A 340 4.82 -20.49 -8.61
N GLY A 341 4.58 -21.79 -8.48
CA GLY A 341 4.57 -22.47 -7.20
C GLY A 341 4.77 -23.96 -7.36
N ALA A 342 5.00 -24.63 -6.24
CA ALA A 342 5.02 -26.08 -6.13
C ALA A 342 4.19 -26.49 -4.90
N SER A 343 3.47 -27.60 -5.00
CA SER A 343 2.75 -28.19 -3.88
C SER A 343 3.23 -29.62 -3.66
N GLY A 344 3.07 -30.09 -2.43
CA GLY A 344 3.43 -31.45 -2.04
C GLY A 344 2.69 -31.84 -0.76
N ILE A 345 2.61 -33.14 -0.51
CA ILE A 345 1.99 -33.72 0.67
C ILE A 345 3.09 -34.20 1.62
N MET A 346 2.87 -34.03 2.92
CA MET A 346 3.70 -34.59 3.99
C MET A 346 2.92 -35.72 4.68
N PRO A 347 2.95 -36.98 4.18
CA PRO A 347 2.10 -38.06 4.69
C PRO A 347 2.31 -38.35 6.18
N MET A 348 3.52 -38.09 6.70
CA MET A 348 3.85 -38.26 8.11
C MET A 348 3.08 -37.32 9.06
N LEU A 349 2.47 -36.25 8.53
CA LEU A 349 1.64 -35.31 9.30
C LEU A 349 0.14 -35.60 9.17
N GLU A 350 -0.30 -36.36 8.17
CA GLU A 350 -1.72 -36.71 7.96
C GLU A 350 -2.27 -37.65 9.05
N THR A 351 -1.40 -38.43 9.68
CA THR A 351 -1.78 -39.42 10.70
C THR A 351 -1.91 -38.84 12.11
N ARG A 352 -1.65 -37.54 12.29
CA ARG A 352 -1.79 -36.87 13.59
C ARG A 352 -2.98 -35.91 13.51
N PRO A 353 -3.94 -35.97 14.45
CA PRO A 353 -5.06 -35.03 14.47
C PRO A 353 -4.52 -33.61 14.46
N TRP A 354 -5.04 -32.82 13.53
CA TRP A 354 -4.70 -31.41 13.34
C TRP A 354 -4.95 -30.65 14.65
N ALA A 355 -3.90 -30.15 15.28
CA ALA A 355 -3.97 -29.38 16.51
C ALA A 355 -3.62 -27.91 16.21
N GLY A 356 -4.53 -27.21 15.54
CA GLY A 356 -4.56 -25.74 15.46
C GLY A 356 -3.62 -25.09 14.46
#